data_AF-A0A3N0X3H5-F1
#
_entry.id   AF-A0A3N0X3H5-F1
#
_cell.length_a   1.000
_cell.length_b   1.000
_cell.length_c   1.000
_cell.angle_alpha   90.00
_cell.angle_beta   90.00
_cell.angle_gamma   90.00
#
_symmetry.space_group_name_H-M   'P 1'
#
loop_
_entity.id
_entity.type
_entity.pdbx_description
1 polymer ?
#
loop_
_entity_poly.entity_id
_entity_poly.type
_entity_poly.pdbx_seq_one_letter_code
_entity_poly.pdbx_strand_id
1 'polypeptide(L)' 'MTLNNLIVPIKERRKILDVTQETLAEISGVGLRTLKQLESGKGNPTLETLQKICDALGLEIKLEIKNINQ' A
#
# COMPACT_ATOMS: atom_id res chain seq x y z
N MET A 1 3.63 7.32 -12.96
CA MET A 1 3.83 6.57 -11.71
C MET A 1 3.52 5.12 -11.98
N THR A 2 4.52 4.25 -12.03
CA THR A 2 4.27 2.81 -12.02
C THR A 2 3.80 2.43 -10.61
N LEU A 3 2.82 1.52 -10.52
CA LEU A 3 2.25 1.02 -9.25
C LEU A 3 3.34 0.59 -8.24
N ASN A 4 4.49 0.15 -8.78
CA ASN A 4 5.66 -0.28 -8.03
C ASN A 4 6.15 0.76 -7.01
N ASN A 5 6.11 2.06 -7.32
CA ASN A 5 6.62 3.10 -6.43
C ASN A 5 5.77 3.28 -5.16
N LEU A 6 4.50 2.85 -5.19
CA LEU A 6 3.60 2.88 -4.03
C LEU A 6 3.70 1.57 -3.22
N ILE A 7 3.89 0.45 -3.91
CA ILE A 7 3.88 -0.90 -3.29
C ILE A 7 5.14 -1.15 -2.47
N VAL A 8 6.32 -0.69 -2.95
CA VAL A 8 7.59 -0.94 -2.28
C VAL A 8 7.60 -0.37 -0.84
N PRO A 9 7.27 0.92 -0.61
CA PRO A 9 7.19 1.47 0.74
C PRO A 9 6.20 0.74 1.66
N ILE A 10 5.03 0.35 1.13
CA ILE A 10 4.01 -0.40 1.89
C ILE A 10 4.58 -1.74 2.36
N LYS A 11 5.22 -2.50 1.47
CA LYS A 11 5.83 -3.79 1.80
C LYS A 11 6.96 -3.66 2.82
N GLU A 12 7.85 -2.69 2.63
CA GLU A 12 8.96 -2.45 3.54
C GLU A 12 8.45 -2.08 4.92
N ARG A 13 7.47 -1.17 5.00
CA ARG A 13 6.85 -0.79 6.26
C ARG A 13 6.21 -1.98 6.96
N ARG A 14 5.45 -2.81 6.23
CA ARG A 14 4.86 -4.03 6.77
C ARG A 14 5.90 -4.97 7.37
N LYS A 15 7.02 -5.19 6.67
CA LYS A 15 8.13 -6.04 7.14
C LYS A 15 8.81 -5.45 8.37
N ILE A 16 9.01 -4.14 8.43
CA ILE A 16 9.60 -3.45 9.60
C ILE A 16 8.72 -3.62 10.84
N LEU A 17 7.40 -3.61 10.66
CA LEU A 17 6.44 -3.82 11.75
C LEU A 17 6.21 -5.30 12.10
N ASP A 18 6.88 -6.23 11.40
CA ASP A 18 6.70 -7.68 11.52
C ASP A 18 5.23 -8.14 11.36
N VAL A 19 4.49 -7.46 10.49
CA VAL A 19 3.07 -7.74 10.24
C VAL A 19 2.93 -8.70 9.05
N THR A 20 2.18 -9.79 9.21
CA THR A 20 1.89 -10.72 8.10
C THR A 20 0.90 -10.11 7.11
N GLN A 21 0.75 -10.68 5.90
CA GLN A 21 -0.27 -10.21 4.97
C GLN A 21 -1.68 -10.48 5.52
N GLU A 22 -1.85 -11.62 6.17
CA GLU A 22 -3.08 -12.04 6.83
C GLU A 22 -3.49 -11.04 7.92
N THR A 23 -2.54 -10.68 8.81
CA THR A 23 -2.78 -9.68 9.86
C THR A 23 -3.06 -8.30 9.26
N LEU A 24 -2.29 -7.85 8.26
CA LEU A 24 -2.54 -6.57 7.61
C LEU A 24 -3.93 -6.51 6.96
N ALA A 25 -4.35 -7.58 6.29
CA ALA A 25 -5.68 -7.68 5.70
C ALA A 25 -6.78 -7.54 6.75
N GLU A 26 -6.61 -8.18 7.90
CA GLU A 26 -7.54 -8.08 9.03
C GLU A 26 -7.62 -6.66 9.60
N ILE A 27 -6.48 -6.07 9.98
CA ILE A 27 -6.45 -4.74 10.63
C ILE A 27 -6.81 -3.59 9.68
N SER A 28 -6.58 -3.74 8.37
CA SER A 28 -6.97 -2.74 7.37
C SER A 28 -8.41 -2.90 6.87
N GLY A 29 -9.06 -4.03 7.20
CA GLY A 29 -10.37 -4.38 6.63
C GLY A 29 -10.34 -4.62 5.12
N VAL A 30 -9.15 -4.84 4.53
CA VAL A 30 -8.98 -5.14 3.11
C VAL A 30 -8.85 -6.65 2.92
N GLY A 31 -9.60 -7.21 1.98
CA GLY A 31 -9.54 -8.65 1.72
C GLY A 31 -8.12 -9.13 1.38
N LEU A 32 -7.70 -10.26 1.95
CA LEU A 32 -6.37 -10.84 1.77
C LEU A 32 -5.98 -11.04 0.30
N ARG A 33 -6.94 -11.43 -0.55
CA ARG A 33 -6.72 -11.55 -1.99
C ARG A 33 -6.34 -10.21 -2.62
N THR A 34 -7.02 -9.13 -2.24
CA THR A 34 -6.75 -7.77 -2.70
C THR A 34 -5.36 -7.33 -2.26
N LEU A 35 -4.99 -7.57 -1.01
CA LEU A 35 -3.65 -7.26 -0.50
C LEU A 35 -2.55 -8.05 -1.23
N LYS A 36 -2.76 -9.36 -1.47
CA LYS A 36 -1.82 -10.20 -2.24
C LYS A 36 -1.65 -9.71 -3.67
N GLN A 37 -2.75 -9.33 -4.32
CA GLN A 37 -2.74 -8.73 -5.65
C GLN A 37 -1.94 -7.42 -5.65
N LEU A 38 -2.29 -6.49 -4.76
CA LEU A 38 -1.58 -5.22 -4.57
C LEU A 38 -0.08 -5.43 -4.37
N GLU A 39 0.33 -6.29 -3.43
CA GLU A 39 1.74 -6.56 -3.17
C GLU A 39 2.43 -7.24 -4.37
N SER A 40 1.75 -8.08 -5.13
CA SER A 40 2.33 -8.70 -6.32
C SER A 40 2.43 -7.75 -7.54
N GLY A 41 2.00 -6.49 -7.40
CA GLY A 41 1.92 -5.54 -8.51
C GLY A 41 0.82 -5.88 -9.52
N LYS A 42 -0.08 -6.80 -9.16
CA LYS A 42 -1.21 -7.22 -10.00
C LYS A 42 -2.47 -6.51 -9.51
N GLY A 43 -3.20 -5.88 -10.42
CA GLY A 43 -4.47 -5.23 -10.11
C GLY A 43 -4.37 -3.72 -9.96
N ASN A 44 -5.53 -3.07 -9.82
CA ASN A 44 -5.67 -1.62 -9.76
C ASN A 44 -6.45 -1.25 -8.48
N PRO A 45 -5.76 -1.07 -7.34
CA PRO A 45 -6.43 -0.74 -6.09
C PRO A 45 -7.05 0.66 -6.15
N THR A 46 -8.19 0.83 -5.47
CA THR A 46 -8.77 2.16 -5.28
C THR A 46 -7.93 2.97 -4.29
N LEU A 47 -8.05 4.30 -4.34
CA LEU A 47 -7.43 5.17 -3.33
C LEU A 47 -7.89 4.81 -1.92
N GLU A 48 -9.17 4.46 -1.74
CA GLU A 48 -9.71 4.01 -0.46
C GLU A 48 -9.00 2.75 0.07
N THR A 49 -8.72 1.78 -0.82
CA THR A 49 -7.99 0.56 -0.46
C THR A 49 -6.56 0.90 -0.03
N LEU A 50 -5.89 1.79 -0.77
CA LEU A 50 -4.55 2.26 -0.42
C LEU A 50 -4.55 2.98 0.92
N GLN A 51 -5.53 3.86 1.15
CA GLN A 51 -5.66 4.61 2.40
C GLN A 51 -5.81 3.67 3.59
N LYS A 52 -6.73 2.69 3.52
CA LYS A 52 -6.92 1.67 4.58
C LYS A 52 -5.64 0.92 4.93
N ILE A 53 -4.87 0.53 3.92
CA ILE A 53 -3.60 -0.18 4.11
C ILE A 53 -2.55 0.76 4.73
N CYS A 54 -2.46 1.99 4.23
CA CYS A 54 -1.54 2.99 4.75
C CYS A 54 -1.84 3.31 6.22
N ASP A 55 -3.10 3.57 6.55
CA ASP A 55 -3.54 3.87 7.92
C ASP A 55 -3.16 2.74 8.89
N ALA A 56 -3.42 1.49 8.51
CA ALA A 56 -3.06 0.31 9.28
C ALA A 56 -1.54 0.16 9.51
N LEU A 57 -0.71 0.70 8.61
CA LEU A 57 0.75 0.66 8.70
C LEU A 57 1.36 1.95 9.28
N GLY A 58 0.53 2.92 9.65
CA GLY A 58 0.95 4.25 10.10
C GLY A 58 1.64 5.06 9.00
N LEU A 59 1.23 4.89 7.75
CA LEU A 59 1.67 5.64 6.59
C LEU A 59 0.63 6.70 6.20
N GLU A 60 1.10 7.78 5.57
CA GLU A 60 0.26 8.87 5.10
C GLU A 60 0.48 9.07 3.59
N ILE A 61 -0.61 9.17 2.82
CA ILE A 61 -0.54 9.48 1.39
C ILE A 61 -0.47 11.00 1.22
N LYS A 62 0.57 11.48 0.53
CA LYS A 62 0.77 12.91 0.25
C LYS A 62 0.78 13.19 -1.24
N LEU A 63 0.26 14.37 -1.58
CA LEU A 63 0.34 14.93 -2.93
C LEU A 63 1.49 15.94 -2.95
N GLU A 64 2.31 15.86 -3.98
CA GLU A 64 3.41 16.78 -4.23
C GLU A 64 3.23 17.44 -5.60
N ILE A 65 3.73 18.68 -5.73
CA ILE A 65 3.72 19.38 -7.01
C ILE A 65 4.60 18.61 -7.98
N LYS A 66 4.06 18.28 -9.16
CA LYS A 66 4.82 17.62 -10.21
C LYS A 66 5.92 18.56 -10.70
N ASN A 67 7.18 18.19 -10.49
CA ASN A 67 8.30 18.87 -11.11
C ASN A 67 8.27 18.61 -12.62
N ILE A 68 8.12 19.67 -13.42
CA ILE A 68 7.98 19.59 -14.89
C ILE A 68 9.36 19.50 -15.58
N ASN A 69 10.45 19.65 -14.81
CA ASN A 69 11.82 19.76 -15.33
C ASN A 69 12.69 18.50 -15.09
N GLN A 70 12.13 17.29 -15.28
CA GLN A 70 12.91 16.06 -15.41
C GLN A 70 12.65 15.41 -16.76
#